data_AF-A0A7S0CVW5-F1
#
_entry.id   AF-A0A7S0CVW5-F1
#
_cell.length_a   1.000
_cell.length_b   1.000
_cell.length_c   1.000
_cell.angle_alpha   90.00
_cell.angle_beta   90.00
_cell.angle_gamma   90.00
#
_symmetry.space_group_name_H-M   'P 1'
#
loop_
_entity.id
_entity.type
_entity.pdbx_description
1 polymer ?
#
loop_
_entity_poly.entity_id
_entity_poly.type
_entity_poly.pdbx_seq_one_letter_code
_entity_poly.pdbx_strand_id
1 'polypeptide(L)'
;GLTRRDALIALAGAVATPAFLYGATDSEREAAREAGVTAEPVALAGALRAQTVYAGFCIPIIEKNVSVPYETLISLAIRDAGSYDAASGSGGLNGSIRFELDRPENKKFVDAVRQLEAAKREIDTKAAQPIGWADLIALAPFATARYQFLRDYCGVTPRYEPRWQYKAGDINIVGCDMEDMLRAPYGHSAEQIEATSWFRQSFAGVGPLTGQRVHMGREDATVADTASNVKLETALPLYPLPGASAEEYKAWFRRMRLSLPALVNLAPYVDETCEKTLRADPECSMLFAEIDNKSYAPGYKEKPLIKALREVTLRGPAMSADVNKYVVVDAKSGAARAAIPKINGKTVKNVKTLMDEYHDPFPVWIM
;
A
#
# COMPACT_ATOMS: atom_id res chain seq x y z
N GLY A 1 -42.55 -11.88 0.47
CA GLY A 1 -41.33 -11.05 0.49
C GLY A 1 -40.43 -11.55 -0.63
N LEU A 2 -39.79 -10.64 -1.37
CA LEU A 2 -38.80 -11.00 -2.39
C LEU A 2 -37.76 -11.92 -1.75
N THR A 3 -37.54 -13.09 -2.35
CA THR A 3 -36.52 -14.02 -1.87
C THR A 3 -35.14 -13.43 -2.16
N ARG A 4 -34.09 -13.88 -1.44
CA ARG A 4 -32.70 -13.48 -1.72
C ARG A 4 -32.33 -13.65 -3.20
N ARG A 5 -32.92 -14.65 -3.86
CA ARG A 5 -32.79 -14.94 -5.29
C ARG A 5 -33.43 -13.86 -6.16
N ASP A 6 -34.62 -13.38 -5.80
CA ASP A 6 -35.32 -12.34 -6.56
C ASP A 6 -34.63 -10.97 -6.42
N ALA A 7 -34.04 -10.70 -5.26
CA ALA A 7 -33.22 -9.49 -5.03
C ALA A 7 -31.91 -9.51 -5.83
N LEU A 8 -31.28 -10.69 -5.99
CA LEU A 8 -30.07 -10.87 -6.80
C LEU A 8 -30.33 -10.73 -8.30
N ILE A 9 -31.47 -11.26 -8.79
CA ILE A 9 -31.87 -11.13 -10.20
C ILE A 9 -32.23 -9.68 -10.54
N ALA A 10 -32.90 -8.97 -9.62
CA ALA A 10 -33.20 -7.55 -9.78
C ALA A 10 -31.94 -6.68 -9.81
N LEU A 11 -30.87 -7.06 -9.08
CA LEU A 11 -29.58 -6.38 -9.09
C LEU A 11 -28.78 -6.68 -10.36
N ALA A 12 -28.84 -7.92 -10.89
CA ALA A 12 -28.19 -8.30 -12.14
C ALA A 12 -28.74 -7.57 -13.38
N GLY A 13 -30.01 -7.15 -13.34
CA GLY A 13 -30.63 -6.31 -14.38
C GLY A 13 -30.12 -4.86 -14.40
N ALA A 14 -29.44 -4.41 -13.34
CA ALA A 14 -28.83 -3.09 -13.27
C ALA A 14 -27.30 -3.21 -13.42
N VAL A 15 -26.85 -3.37 -14.68
CA VAL A 15 -25.44 -3.33 -15.10
C VAL A 15 -24.53 -4.30 -14.32
N ALA A 16 -24.64 -5.59 -14.64
CA ALA A 16 -23.69 -6.59 -14.16
C ALA A 16 -22.28 -6.29 -14.69
N THR A 17 -21.40 -5.77 -13.83
CA THR A 17 -19.96 -5.68 -14.09
C THR A 17 -19.30 -7.05 -13.91
N PRO A 18 -18.25 -7.39 -14.68
CA PRO A 18 -17.54 -8.69 -14.62
C PRO A 18 -17.01 -9.08 -13.23
N ALA A 19 -16.92 -8.15 -12.28
CA ALA A 19 -16.50 -8.38 -10.90
C ALA A 19 -17.46 -9.29 -10.11
N PHE A 20 -18.73 -9.39 -10.49
CA PHE A 20 -19.77 -10.10 -9.73
C PHE A 20 -19.62 -11.63 -9.71
N LEU A 21 -18.86 -12.21 -10.64
CA LEU A 21 -18.71 -13.67 -10.77
C LEU A 21 -17.58 -14.27 -9.90
N TYR A 22 -16.87 -13.43 -9.14
CA TYR A 22 -15.81 -13.90 -8.26
C TYR A 22 -16.40 -14.42 -6.94
N GLY A 23 -16.41 -15.76 -6.75
CA GLY A 23 -17.07 -16.44 -5.63
C GLY A 23 -18.43 -17.07 -5.98
N ALA A 24 -18.91 -16.84 -7.21
CA ALA A 24 -20.10 -17.49 -7.75
C ALA A 24 -19.91 -19.01 -7.86
N THR A 25 -20.95 -19.76 -7.51
CA THR A 25 -21.11 -21.18 -7.83
C THR A 25 -21.17 -21.37 -9.34
N ASP A 26 -20.94 -22.60 -9.82
CA ASP A 26 -20.99 -22.89 -11.26
C ASP A 26 -22.36 -22.55 -11.87
N SER A 27 -23.44 -22.74 -11.11
CA SER A 27 -24.79 -22.38 -11.53
C SER A 27 -25.00 -20.87 -11.74
N GLU A 28 -24.35 -20.03 -10.96
CA GLU A 28 -24.44 -18.57 -11.06
C GLU A 28 -23.62 -18.03 -12.25
N ARG A 29 -22.49 -18.69 -12.56
CA ARG A 29 -21.71 -18.41 -13.78
C ARG A 29 -22.47 -18.78 -15.04
N GLU A 30 -23.21 -19.88 -15.02
CA GLU A 30 -23.99 -20.36 -16.16
C GLU A 30 -25.18 -19.45 -16.45
N ALA A 31 -25.91 -19.02 -15.42
CA ALA A 31 -26.99 -18.03 -15.55
C ALA A 31 -26.51 -16.68 -16.12
N ALA A 32 -25.31 -16.21 -15.75
CA ALA A 32 -24.74 -14.98 -16.30
C ALA A 32 -24.33 -15.11 -17.79
N ARG A 33 -23.89 -16.31 -18.21
CA ARG A 33 -23.60 -16.62 -19.62
C ARG A 33 -24.88 -16.63 -20.45
N GLU A 34 -25.95 -17.23 -19.95
CA GLU A 34 -27.27 -17.23 -20.59
C GLU A 34 -27.86 -15.81 -20.71
N ALA A 35 -27.52 -14.92 -19.78
CA ALA A 35 -27.90 -13.51 -19.80
C ALA A 35 -27.04 -12.63 -20.75
N GLY A 36 -26.11 -13.22 -21.51
CA GLY A 36 -25.32 -12.50 -22.51
C GLY A 36 -24.15 -11.68 -21.96
N VAL A 37 -23.72 -11.91 -20.72
CA VAL A 37 -22.53 -11.26 -20.14
C VAL A 37 -21.26 -11.87 -20.75
N THR A 38 -20.69 -11.24 -21.78
CA THR A 38 -19.45 -11.70 -22.42
C THR A 38 -18.20 -11.13 -21.73
N ALA A 39 -17.60 -11.94 -20.88
CA ALA A 39 -16.14 -12.10 -20.71
C ALA A 39 -15.94 -13.19 -19.65
N GLU A 40 -15.26 -14.28 -20.00
CA GLU A 40 -14.71 -15.13 -18.94
C GLU A 40 -13.80 -14.24 -18.07
N PRO A 41 -13.97 -14.21 -16.74
CA PRO A 41 -13.06 -13.46 -15.90
C PRO A 41 -11.65 -13.99 -16.16
N VAL A 42 -10.71 -13.07 -16.42
CA VAL A 42 -9.31 -13.47 -16.39
C VAL A 42 -9.07 -14.18 -15.06
N ALA A 43 -8.45 -15.35 -15.09
CA ALA A 43 -8.11 -16.09 -13.88
C ALA A 43 -7.52 -15.10 -12.84
N LEU A 44 -8.07 -15.07 -11.63
CA LEU A 44 -7.72 -14.07 -10.61
C LEU A 44 -6.20 -13.94 -10.43
N ALA A 45 -5.49 -15.07 -10.46
CA ALA A 45 -4.03 -15.07 -10.35
C ALA A 45 -3.36 -14.24 -11.45
N GLY A 46 -3.90 -14.24 -12.67
CA GLY A 46 -3.46 -13.37 -13.78
C GLY A 46 -3.76 -11.90 -13.53
N ALA A 47 -4.98 -11.57 -13.08
CA ALA A 47 -5.37 -10.20 -12.76
C ALA A 47 -4.51 -9.60 -11.63
N LEU A 48 -4.29 -10.34 -10.54
CA LEU A 48 -3.45 -9.90 -9.42
C LEU A 48 -1.98 -9.72 -9.83
N ARG A 49 -1.45 -10.57 -10.72
CA ARG A 49 -0.10 -10.37 -11.28
C ARG A 49 -0.03 -9.11 -12.13
N ALA A 50 -1.03 -8.87 -12.98
CA ALA A 50 -1.14 -7.66 -13.78
C ALA A 50 -1.20 -6.39 -12.90
N GLN A 51 -2.01 -6.38 -11.84
CA GLN A 51 -2.04 -5.29 -10.88
C GLN A 51 -0.68 -5.07 -10.19
N THR A 52 0.03 -6.14 -9.84
CA THR A 52 1.37 -6.03 -9.24
C THR A 52 2.37 -5.39 -10.21
N VAL A 53 2.29 -5.72 -11.50
CA VAL A 53 3.10 -5.06 -12.53
C VAL A 53 2.70 -3.60 -12.72
N TYR A 54 1.41 -3.28 -12.69
CA TYR A 54 0.93 -1.89 -12.77
C TYR A 54 1.44 -1.05 -11.59
N ALA A 55 1.36 -1.56 -10.35
CA ALA A 55 1.96 -0.91 -9.19
C ALA A 55 3.48 -0.73 -9.36
N GLY A 56 4.17 -1.78 -9.80
CA GLY A 56 5.60 -1.72 -10.11
C GLY A 56 5.95 -0.59 -11.08
N PHE A 57 5.08 -0.32 -12.06
CA PHE A 57 5.27 0.75 -13.03
C PHE A 57 5.05 2.14 -12.42
N CYS A 58 4.11 2.25 -11.48
CA CYS A 58 3.80 3.51 -10.80
C CYS A 58 4.90 3.92 -9.80
N ILE A 59 5.55 2.96 -9.15
CA ILE A 59 6.49 3.20 -8.05
C ILE A 59 7.63 4.16 -8.41
N PRO A 60 8.41 3.94 -9.50
CA PRO A 60 9.47 4.89 -9.87
C PRO A 60 8.96 6.28 -10.23
N ILE A 61 7.71 6.39 -10.71
CA ILE A 61 7.09 7.69 -11.01
C ILE A 61 6.71 8.40 -9.72
N ILE A 62 6.17 7.68 -8.73
CA ILE A 62 5.90 8.22 -7.39
C ILE A 62 7.19 8.75 -6.78
N GLU A 63 8.25 7.96 -6.79
CA GLU A 63 9.53 8.29 -6.15
C GLU A 63 10.22 9.49 -6.78
N LYS A 64 10.13 9.60 -8.10
CA LYS A 64 10.62 10.77 -8.83
C LYS A 64 9.90 12.06 -8.42
N ASN A 65 8.61 11.99 -8.14
CA ASN A 65 7.75 13.17 -7.92
C ASN A 65 7.53 13.49 -6.44
N VAL A 66 7.80 12.55 -5.53
CA VAL A 66 7.48 12.66 -4.10
C VAL A 66 8.76 12.70 -3.27
N SER A 67 8.98 13.82 -2.61
CA SER A 67 10.13 14.11 -1.73
C SER A 67 9.75 14.39 -0.28
N VAL A 68 8.44 14.48 0.05
CA VAL A 68 8.01 14.57 1.46
C VAL A 68 8.51 13.36 2.26
N PRO A 69 8.75 13.50 3.58
CA PRO A 69 9.24 12.40 4.40
C PRO A 69 8.36 11.15 4.33
N TYR A 70 8.98 9.97 4.37
CA TYR A 70 8.30 8.67 4.35
C TYR A 70 7.20 8.59 5.43
N GLU A 71 7.48 9.14 6.61
CA GLU A 71 6.58 9.20 7.75
C GLU A 71 5.32 10.02 7.44
N THR A 72 5.45 11.09 6.64
CA THR A 72 4.30 11.90 6.20
C THR A 72 3.37 11.10 5.30
N LEU A 73 3.92 10.25 4.43
CA LEU A 73 3.11 9.40 3.54
C LEU A 73 2.40 8.29 4.34
N ILE A 74 3.06 7.68 5.33
CA ILE A 74 2.40 6.73 6.24
C ILE A 74 1.24 7.44 6.96
N SER A 75 1.49 8.60 7.55
CA SER A 75 0.45 9.38 8.25
C SER A 75 -0.70 9.76 7.33
N LEU A 76 -0.44 10.12 6.07
CA LEU A 76 -1.46 10.43 5.07
C LEU A 76 -2.36 9.21 4.83
N ALA A 77 -1.76 8.03 4.58
CA ALA A 77 -2.50 6.80 4.33
C ALA A 77 -3.30 6.34 5.55
N ILE A 78 -2.75 6.48 6.77
CA ILE A 78 -3.47 6.19 8.03
C ILE A 78 -4.65 7.16 8.19
N ARG A 79 -4.45 8.45 7.91
CA ARG A 79 -5.50 9.47 8.07
C ARG A 79 -6.68 9.20 7.13
N ASP A 80 -6.40 8.94 5.86
CA ASP A 80 -7.44 8.60 4.86
C ASP A 80 -8.14 7.28 5.21
N ALA A 81 -7.39 6.26 5.63
CA ALA A 81 -7.98 4.99 6.08
C ALA A 81 -8.77 5.11 7.40
N GLY A 82 -8.46 6.11 8.21
CA GLY A 82 -8.91 6.23 9.60
C GLY A 82 -10.40 6.47 9.76
N SER A 83 -11.08 6.94 8.71
CA SER A 83 -12.53 7.11 8.69
C SER A 83 -13.30 5.79 8.68
N TYR A 84 -12.65 4.65 8.42
CA TYR A 84 -13.36 3.38 8.29
C TYR A 84 -14.15 2.98 9.53
N ASP A 85 -15.36 2.49 9.30
CA ASP A 85 -16.23 1.90 10.29
C ASP A 85 -16.69 0.51 9.84
N ALA A 86 -16.32 -0.52 10.61
CA ALA A 86 -16.58 -1.89 10.22
C ALA A 86 -18.03 -2.35 10.46
N ALA A 87 -18.82 -1.58 11.23
CA ALA A 87 -20.24 -1.87 11.45
C ALA A 87 -21.06 -1.48 10.21
N SER A 88 -20.82 -0.29 9.68
CA SER A 88 -21.50 0.24 8.50
C SER A 88 -20.82 -0.13 7.17
N GLY A 89 -19.54 -0.48 7.20
CA GLY A 89 -18.73 -0.69 6.00
C GLY A 89 -18.42 0.60 5.22
N SER A 90 -18.55 1.77 5.86
CA SER A 90 -18.33 3.08 5.24
C SER A 90 -17.00 3.72 5.66
N GLY A 91 -16.54 4.71 4.89
CA GLY A 91 -15.21 5.32 5.04
C GLY A 91 -14.07 4.40 4.62
N GLY A 92 -12.86 4.70 5.07
CA GLY A 92 -11.64 3.98 4.75
C GLY A 92 -10.83 4.64 3.63
N LEU A 93 -9.78 3.96 3.18
CA LEU A 93 -8.82 4.54 2.25
C LEU A 93 -9.44 4.63 0.83
N ASN A 94 -10.16 5.72 0.59
CA ASN A 94 -10.92 6.03 -0.62
C ASN A 94 -10.41 7.34 -1.28
N GLY A 95 -9.34 7.94 -0.75
CA GLY A 95 -8.79 9.21 -1.21
C GLY A 95 -9.63 10.43 -0.87
N SER A 96 -10.60 10.33 0.05
CA SER A 96 -11.43 11.45 0.52
C SER A 96 -10.61 12.57 1.16
N ILE A 97 -9.46 12.24 1.76
CA ILE A 97 -8.54 13.19 2.41
C ILE A 97 -8.15 14.38 1.51
N ARG A 98 -8.15 14.23 0.19
CA ARG A 98 -7.85 15.31 -0.76
C ARG A 98 -8.88 16.46 -0.72
N PHE A 99 -10.08 16.18 -0.20
CA PHE A 99 -11.15 17.16 0.03
C PHE A 99 -11.16 17.68 1.48
N GLU A 100 -10.24 17.22 2.32
CA GLU A 100 -10.21 17.50 3.75
C GLU A 100 -9.00 18.34 4.18
N LEU A 101 -8.23 18.83 3.20
CA LEU A 101 -6.97 19.56 3.42
C LEU A 101 -7.16 20.93 4.08
N ASP A 102 -8.41 21.40 4.19
CA ASP A 102 -8.75 22.62 4.93
C ASP A 102 -8.90 22.42 6.42
N ARG A 103 -9.02 21.17 6.87
CA ARG A 103 -9.05 20.85 8.30
C ARG A 103 -7.67 21.11 8.94
N PRO A 104 -7.60 21.74 10.12
CA PRO A 104 -6.33 22.06 10.77
C PRO A 104 -5.39 20.85 10.90
N GLU A 105 -5.92 19.69 11.27
CA GLU A 105 -5.16 18.45 11.47
C GLU A 105 -4.59 17.84 10.18
N ASN A 106 -5.12 18.26 9.02
CA ASN A 106 -4.71 17.75 7.70
C ASN A 106 -3.80 18.72 6.94
N LYS A 107 -3.54 19.93 7.48
CA LYS A 107 -2.69 20.93 6.80
C LYS A 107 -1.27 20.44 6.51
N LYS A 108 -0.73 19.54 7.34
CA LYS A 108 0.59 18.90 7.11
C LYS A 108 0.66 18.03 5.85
N PHE A 109 -0.49 17.65 5.28
CA PHE A 109 -0.57 16.78 4.10
C PHE A 109 -0.70 17.54 2.77
N VAL A 110 -0.84 18.87 2.80
CA VAL A 110 -1.06 19.67 1.58
C VAL A 110 0.07 19.47 0.56
N ASP A 111 1.32 19.52 1.01
CA ASP A 111 2.46 19.32 0.12
C ASP A 111 2.55 17.87 -0.40
N ALA A 112 2.27 16.88 0.46
CA ALA A 112 2.25 15.48 0.08
C ALA A 112 1.19 15.21 -1.02
N VAL A 113 -0.03 15.73 -0.86
CA VAL A 113 -1.10 15.57 -1.87
C VAL A 113 -0.76 16.30 -3.17
N ARG A 114 -0.14 17.48 -3.10
CA ARG A 114 0.35 18.20 -4.29
C ARG A 114 1.39 17.40 -5.07
N GLN A 115 2.36 16.80 -4.39
CA GLN A 115 3.38 15.97 -5.02
C GLN A 115 2.80 14.68 -5.59
N LEU A 116 1.84 14.06 -4.88
CA LEU A 116 1.08 12.93 -5.40
C LEU A 116 0.25 13.31 -6.63
N GLU A 117 -0.30 14.52 -6.71
CA GLU A 117 -0.98 15.00 -7.91
C GLU A 117 -0.03 15.04 -9.13
N ALA A 118 1.21 15.49 -8.93
CA ALA A 118 2.22 15.48 -9.99
C ALA A 118 2.56 14.05 -10.44
N ALA A 119 2.75 13.13 -9.49
CA ALA A 119 2.95 11.71 -9.77
C ALA A 119 1.75 11.11 -10.53
N LYS A 120 0.53 11.41 -10.08
CA LYS A 120 -0.72 10.97 -10.71
C LYS A 120 -0.80 11.42 -12.16
N ARG A 121 -0.54 12.71 -12.43
CA ARG A 121 -0.56 13.27 -13.79
C ARG A 121 0.45 12.57 -14.70
N GLU A 122 1.65 12.29 -14.21
CA GLU A 122 2.66 11.55 -14.97
C GLU A 122 2.26 10.09 -15.23
N ILE A 123 1.69 9.40 -14.22
CA ILE A 123 1.17 8.03 -14.38
C ILE A 123 0.03 8.01 -15.39
N ASP A 124 -0.99 8.86 -15.22
CA ASP A 124 -2.18 8.92 -16.08
C ASP A 124 -1.83 9.25 -17.54
N THR A 125 -0.78 10.05 -17.77
CA THR A 125 -0.30 10.37 -19.12
C THR A 125 0.36 9.16 -19.80
N LYS A 126 1.05 8.31 -19.03
CA LYS A 126 1.82 7.20 -19.59
C LYS A 126 1.04 5.88 -19.61
N ALA A 127 0.23 5.60 -18.60
CA ALA A 127 -0.51 4.36 -18.44
C ALA A 127 -1.73 4.30 -19.38
N ALA A 128 -2.14 3.09 -19.74
CA ALA A 128 -3.37 2.89 -20.52
C ALA A 128 -4.62 3.12 -19.67
N GLN A 129 -4.50 2.93 -18.35
CA GLN A 129 -5.54 3.21 -17.38
C GLN A 129 -5.02 4.23 -16.35
N PRO A 130 -5.76 5.33 -16.07
CA PRO A 130 -5.42 6.27 -15.00
C PRO A 130 -5.44 5.63 -13.61
N ILE A 131 -4.51 6.00 -12.73
CA ILE A 131 -4.48 5.52 -11.34
C ILE A 131 -5.51 6.24 -10.49
N GLY A 132 -6.26 5.52 -9.65
CA GLY A 132 -7.16 6.13 -8.66
C GLY A 132 -6.39 6.83 -7.54
N TRP A 133 -6.98 7.88 -6.95
CA TRP A 133 -6.43 8.56 -5.78
C TRP A 133 -6.24 7.62 -4.58
N ALA A 134 -7.24 6.77 -4.31
CA ALA A 134 -7.18 5.80 -3.23
C ALA A 134 -6.00 4.82 -3.41
N ASP A 135 -5.81 4.30 -4.61
CA ASP A 135 -4.70 3.39 -4.89
C ASP A 135 -3.34 4.11 -4.86
N LEU A 136 -3.27 5.36 -5.33
CA LEU A 136 -2.06 6.17 -5.27
C LEU A 136 -1.63 6.48 -3.82
N ILE A 137 -2.58 6.91 -2.98
CA ILE A 137 -2.33 7.16 -1.55
C ILE A 137 -1.93 5.88 -0.83
N ALA A 138 -2.61 4.76 -1.13
CA ALA A 138 -2.24 3.46 -0.57
C ALA A 138 -0.84 3.01 -1.01
N LEU A 139 -0.42 3.30 -2.25
CA LEU A 139 0.84 2.84 -2.82
C LEU A 139 2.05 3.68 -2.38
N ALA A 140 1.85 4.99 -2.16
CA ALA A 140 2.95 5.94 -1.93
C ALA A 140 3.90 5.61 -0.76
N PRO A 141 3.42 5.16 0.42
CA PRO A 141 4.31 4.73 1.49
C PRO A 141 5.18 3.54 1.05
N PHE A 142 4.61 2.56 0.36
CA PHE A 142 5.36 1.37 -0.07
C PHE A 142 6.39 1.67 -1.17
N ALA A 143 6.14 2.68 -2.00
CA ALA A 143 7.13 3.17 -2.96
C ALA A 143 8.35 3.74 -2.22
N THR A 144 8.12 4.71 -1.34
CA THR A 144 9.21 5.43 -0.65
C THR A 144 9.88 4.64 0.47
N ALA A 145 9.21 3.62 1.04
CA ALA A 145 9.75 2.74 2.08
C ALA A 145 11.10 2.12 1.69
N ARG A 146 11.29 1.77 0.41
CA ARG A 146 12.51 1.12 -0.06
C ARG A 146 13.75 1.99 0.15
N TYR A 147 13.63 3.30 -0.09
CA TYR A 147 14.73 4.24 0.13
C TYR A 147 14.97 4.43 1.60
N GLN A 148 13.91 4.66 2.39
CA GLN A 148 14.08 4.87 3.81
C GLN A 148 14.76 3.66 4.48
N PHE A 149 14.31 2.44 4.15
CA PHE A 149 14.90 1.22 4.72
C PHE A 149 16.32 0.97 4.24
N LEU A 150 16.66 1.33 2.99
CA LEU A 150 18.03 1.26 2.51
C LEU A 150 18.93 2.26 3.23
N ARG A 151 18.49 3.51 3.41
CA ARG A 151 19.23 4.52 4.19
C ARG A 151 19.50 4.05 5.61
N ASP A 152 18.49 3.45 6.24
CA ASP A 152 18.63 2.88 7.57
C ASP A 152 19.59 1.69 7.60
N TYR A 153 19.51 0.81 6.60
CA TYR A 153 20.36 -0.37 6.48
C TYR A 153 21.83 -0.01 6.25
N CYS A 154 22.09 0.99 5.42
CA CYS A 154 23.44 1.52 5.14
C CYS A 154 24.00 2.38 6.29
N GLY A 155 23.28 2.53 7.41
CA GLY A 155 23.77 3.27 8.58
C GLY A 155 23.77 4.79 8.41
N VAL A 156 23.10 5.31 7.37
CA VAL A 156 22.92 6.76 7.17
C VAL A 156 22.02 7.35 8.26
N THR A 157 21.14 6.52 8.80
CA THR A 157 20.49 6.79 10.09
C THR A 157 21.08 5.83 11.14
N PRO A 158 21.42 6.30 12.36
CA PRO A 158 21.94 5.46 13.43
C PRO A 158 20.79 4.67 14.06
N ARG A 159 20.23 3.73 13.30
CA ARG A 159 19.04 2.96 13.69
C ARG A 159 19.36 1.57 14.22
N TYR A 160 20.35 0.90 13.62
CA TYR A 160 20.70 -0.48 13.96
C TYR A 160 22.05 -0.54 14.68
N GLU A 161 22.25 -1.59 15.47
CA GLU A 161 23.56 -1.86 16.02
C GLU A 161 24.49 -2.35 14.89
N PRO A 162 25.72 -1.80 14.73
CA PRO A 162 26.57 -2.04 13.57
C PRO A 162 26.84 -3.52 13.24
N ARG A 163 26.85 -4.40 14.24
CA ARG A 163 27.07 -5.85 14.02
C ARG A 163 25.92 -6.57 13.31
N TRP A 164 24.73 -5.97 13.29
CA TRP A 164 23.52 -6.47 12.62
C TRP A 164 23.23 -5.73 11.32
N GLN A 165 23.99 -4.66 11.04
CA GLN A 165 24.19 -4.16 9.69
C GLN A 165 25.14 -5.13 8.97
N TYR A 166 25.10 -5.16 7.64
CA TYR A 166 25.80 -6.13 6.80
C TYR A 166 27.19 -6.53 7.33
N LYS A 167 27.40 -7.83 7.56
CA LYS A 167 28.62 -8.41 8.14
C LYS A 167 29.42 -9.16 7.09
N ALA A 168 30.08 -8.44 6.19
CA ALA A 168 31.19 -8.97 5.39
C ALA A 168 32.38 -8.01 5.48
N GLY A 169 33.37 -8.38 6.30
CA GLY A 169 34.53 -7.54 6.59
C GLY A 169 34.16 -6.34 7.46
N ASP A 170 35.13 -5.79 8.18
CA ASP A 170 34.92 -4.64 9.06
C ASP A 170 34.05 -3.56 8.41
N ILE A 171 32.99 -3.14 9.09
CA ILE A 171 32.16 -1.98 8.70
C ILE A 171 32.99 -0.69 8.60
N ASN A 172 34.23 -0.73 9.12
CA ASN A 172 35.25 0.31 9.03
C ASN A 172 36.06 0.27 7.72
N ILE A 173 35.92 -0.74 6.86
CA ILE A 173 36.74 -0.91 5.64
C ILE A 173 35.91 -1.03 4.35
N VAL A 174 34.66 -1.50 4.39
CA VAL A 174 33.80 -1.51 3.20
C VAL A 174 32.55 -0.67 3.44
N GLY A 175 32.64 0.60 3.05
CA GLY A 175 31.52 1.52 3.10
C GLY A 175 30.32 0.95 2.36
N CYS A 176 29.20 0.81 3.06
CA CYS A 176 27.90 0.96 2.42
C CYS A 176 27.77 2.42 1.99
N ASP A 177 28.57 2.84 1.00
CA ASP A 177 28.30 4.10 0.32
C ASP A 177 26.95 3.93 -0.36
N MET A 178 25.97 4.74 0.05
CA MET A 178 24.67 4.76 -0.60
C MET A 178 24.86 4.99 -2.10
N GLU A 179 25.81 5.83 -2.51
CA GLU A 179 26.06 6.10 -3.92
C GLU A 179 26.51 4.85 -4.67
N ASP A 180 27.36 4.00 -4.08
CA ASP A 180 27.81 2.76 -4.72
C ASP A 180 26.75 1.65 -4.68
N MET A 181 25.94 1.58 -3.62
CA MET A 181 24.80 0.67 -3.51
C MET A 181 23.59 1.10 -4.36
N LEU A 182 23.61 2.32 -4.91
CA LEU A 182 22.57 2.94 -5.74
C LEU A 182 23.04 3.23 -7.18
N ARG A 183 24.20 2.74 -7.61
CA ARG A 183 24.70 2.93 -8.98
C ARG A 183 24.64 1.65 -9.78
N ALA A 184 24.05 1.77 -10.97
CA ALA A 184 24.11 0.73 -11.98
C ALA A 184 25.51 0.66 -12.61
N PRO A 185 25.94 -0.53 -13.07
CA PRO A 185 25.26 -1.82 -12.91
C PRO A 185 25.55 -2.42 -11.51
N TYR A 186 24.67 -3.29 -11.01
CA TYR A 186 24.71 -3.75 -9.62
C TYR A 186 25.42 -5.09 -9.51
N GLY A 187 26.13 -5.32 -8.40
CA GLY A 187 26.74 -6.62 -8.14
C GLY A 187 27.95 -6.92 -9.03
N HIS A 188 28.76 -5.90 -9.36
CA HIS A 188 30.04 -6.12 -10.04
C HIS A 188 31.11 -6.66 -9.12
N SER A 189 30.94 -6.47 -7.81
CA SER A 189 31.79 -7.05 -6.77
C SER A 189 31.00 -8.09 -5.97
N ALA A 190 31.71 -9.08 -5.43
CA ALA A 190 31.10 -10.11 -4.59
C ALA A 190 30.42 -9.50 -3.36
N GLU A 191 31.01 -8.44 -2.80
CA GLU A 191 30.51 -7.71 -1.64
C GLU A 191 29.18 -7.01 -1.93
N GLN A 192 29.04 -6.39 -3.11
CA GLN A 192 27.78 -5.75 -3.52
C GLN A 192 26.66 -6.79 -3.75
N ILE A 193 27.00 -7.93 -4.36
CA ILE A 193 26.04 -9.04 -4.55
C ILE A 193 25.53 -9.52 -3.20
N GLU A 194 26.45 -9.74 -2.26
CA GLU A 194 26.13 -10.28 -0.94
C GLU A 194 25.37 -9.24 -0.08
N ALA A 195 25.77 -7.96 -0.06
CA ALA A 195 25.06 -6.89 0.63
C ALA A 195 23.61 -6.73 0.11
N THR A 196 23.44 -6.78 -1.21
CA THR A 196 22.11 -6.75 -1.85
C THR A 196 21.28 -7.97 -1.46
N SER A 197 21.88 -9.15 -1.37
CA SER A 197 21.21 -10.37 -0.91
C SER A 197 20.70 -10.26 0.53
N TRP A 198 21.52 -9.76 1.45
CA TRP A 198 21.14 -9.56 2.85
C TRP A 198 20.05 -8.50 3.04
N PHE A 199 20.14 -7.38 2.32
CA PHE A 199 19.09 -6.36 2.30
C PHE A 199 17.77 -6.97 1.82
N ARG A 200 17.80 -7.72 0.71
CA ARG A 200 16.62 -8.43 0.17
C ARG A 200 16.00 -9.37 1.19
N GLN A 201 16.80 -10.18 1.90
CA GLN A 201 16.29 -11.11 2.92
C GLN A 201 15.67 -10.36 4.11
N SER A 202 16.36 -9.31 4.57
CA SER A 202 15.93 -8.48 5.71
C SER A 202 14.60 -7.78 5.45
N PHE A 203 14.38 -7.29 4.23
CA PHE A 203 13.18 -6.55 3.86
C PHE A 203 12.31 -7.27 2.81
N ALA A 204 12.43 -8.60 2.67
CA ALA A 204 11.56 -9.37 1.77
C ALA A 204 10.08 -9.16 2.14
N GLY A 205 9.25 -8.92 1.13
CA GLY A 205 7.81 -8.74 1.29
C GLY A 205 7.37 -7.42 1.92
N VAL A 206 8.23 -6.39 1.96
CA VAL A 206 7.86 -5.04 2.43
C VAL A 206 7.25 -4.13 1.35
N GLY A 207 7.31 -4.53 0.08
CA GLY A 207 6.75 -3.72 -1.00
C GLY A 207 6.48 -4.51 -2.30
N PRO A 208 5.85 -3.85 -3.29
CA PRO A 208 5.40 -4.49 -4.54
C PRO A 208 6.59 -4.93 -5.38
N LEU A 209 7.62 -4.08 -5.39
CA LEU A 209 8.93 -4.39 -5.90
C LEU A 209 9.67 -5.38 -5.02
N THR A 210 9.14 -6.01 -3.97
CA THR A 210 9.90 -7.01 -3.18
C THR A 210 9.17 -8.36 -3.14
N GLY A 211 8.32 -8.61 -4.14
CA GLY A 211 7.48 -9.81 -4.25
C GLY A 211 6.18 -9.74 -3.44
N GLN A 212 5.87 -8.61 -2.81
CA GLN A 212 4.60 -8.44 -2.11
C GLN A 212 3.47 -8.21 -3.12
N ARG A 213 2.34 -8.90 -2.92
CA ARG A 213 1.11 -8.60 -3.67
C ARG A 213 0.51 -7.28 -3.17
N VAL A 214 0.22 -6.39 -4.10
CA VAL A 214 -0.59 -5.19 -3.87
C VAL A 214 -2.06 -5.51 -4.07
N HIS A 215 -2.90 -4.89 -3.25
CA HIS A 215 -4.33 -4.82 -3.55
C HIS A 215 -4.54 -3.45 -4.18
N MET A 216 -5.02 -3.45 -5.41
CA MET A 216 -5.36 -2.25 -6.16
C MET A 216 -6.78 -2.37 -6.69
N GLY A 217 -7.36 -1.27 -7.15
CA GLY A 217 -8.71 -1.26 -7.69
C GLY A 217 -9.72 -0.55 -6.80
N ARG A 218 -9.26 0.26 -5.84
CA ARG A 218 -10.15 0.98 -4.92
C ARG A 218 -11.00 1.98 -5.68
N GLU A 219 -12.22 2.19 -5.20
CA GLU A 219 -13.06 3.29 -5.66
C GLU A 219 -12.62 4.60 -4.99
N ASP A 220 -12.58 5.67 -5.77
CA ASP A 220 -12.25 6.99 -5.26
C ASP A 220 -13.53 7.65 -4.72
N ALA A 221 -13.48 8.16 -3.50
CA ALA A 221 -14.51 9.05 -2.98
C ALA A 221 -14.59 10.31 -3.84
N THR A 222 -15.80 10.87 -3.97
CA THR A 222 -16.05 12.13 -4.70
C THR A 222 -16.22 13.33 -3.77
N VAL A 223 -16.25 13.09 -2.45
CA VAL A 223 -16.43 14.09 -1.40
C VAL A 223 -15.57 13.72 -0.19
N ALA A 224 -15.42 14.66 0.75
CA ALA A 224 -14.78 14.41 2.04
C ALA A 224 -15.55 13.38 2.88
N ASP A 225 -14.83 12.60 3.68
CA ASP A 225 -15.43 11.78 4.72
C ASP A 225 -15.78 12.68 5.91
N THR A 226 -17.00 12.56 6.41
CA THR A 226 -17.61 13.33 7.49
C THR A 226 -18.34 12.36 8.41
N ALA A 227 -18.60 12.77 9.65
CA ALA A 227 -19.44 11.97 10.55
C ALA A 227 -20.87 11.73 10.01
N SER A 228 -21.31 12.47 8.98
CA SER A 228 -22.64 12.32 8.38
C SER A 228 -22.72 11.31 7.24
N ASN A 229 -21.66 11.18 6.42
CA ASN A 229 -21.63 10.23 5.29
C ASN A 229 -20.90 8.93 5.64
N VAL A 230 -20.01 8.96 6.63
CA VAL A 230 -19.51 7.78 7.32
C VAL A 230 -20.51 7.47 8.42
N LYS A 231 -21.29 6.39 8.27
CA LYS A 231 -22.42 6.04 9.15
C LYS A 231 -21.93 5.48 10.49
N LEU A 232 -21.22 6.30 11.27
CA LEU A 232 -20.67 5.95 12.56
C LEU A 232 -21.79 5.61 13.55
N GLU A 233 -21.64 4.51 14.30
CA GLU A 233 -22.69 3.97 15.18
C GLU A 233 -22.97 4.84 16.43
N THR A 234 -22.25 5.95 16.63
CA THR A 234 -22.47 6.95 17.69
C THR A 234 -21.70 8.23 17.31
N ALA A 235 -21.86 9.33 18.07
CA ALA A 235 -21.19 10.63 17.90
C ALA A 235 -19.65 10.60 18.10
N LEU A 236 -19.00 9.50 17.73
CA LEU A 236 -17.55 9.34 17.77
C LEU A 236 -16.91 10.16 16.63
N PRO A 237 -15.71 10.74 16.85
CA PRO A 237 -14.98 11.38 15.77
C PRO A 237 -14.58 10.36 14.70
N LEU A 238 -14.36 10.84 13.47
CA LEU A 238 -13.86 10.01 12.38
C LEU A 238 -12.55 9.32 12.75
N TYR A 239 -11.67 10.04 13.44
CA TYR A 239 -10.39 9.55 13.93
C TYR A 239 -10.00 10.36 15.17
N PRO A 240 -9.16 9.84 16.07
CA PRO A 240 -8.61 10.60 17.18
C PRO A 240 -7.77 11.80 16.69
N LEU A 241 -7.78 12.86 17.50
CA LEU A 241 -6.95 14.04 17.33
C LEU A 241 -5.83 14.06 18.39
N PRO A 242 -4.77 14.86 18.18
CA PRO A 242 -3.72 15.00 19.17
C PRO A 242 -4.27 15.34 20.56
N GLY A 243 -3.78 14.63 21.58
CA GLY A 243 -4.23 14.74 22.97
C GLY A 243 -5.35 13.77 23.35
N ALA A 244 -5.81 12.92 22.44
CA ALA A 244 -6.75 11.85 22.75
C ALA A 244 -6.16 10.86 23.78
N SER A 245 -7.04 10.23 24.54
CA SER A 245 -6.71 9.21 25.53
C SER A 245 -6.32 7.88 24.87
N ALA A 246 -5.60 7.03 25.62
CA ALA A 246 -5.27 5.68 25.15
C ALA A 246 -6.52 4.86 24.79
N GLU A 247 -7.60 4.99 25.56
CA GLU A 247 -8.86 4.32 25.26
C GLU A 247 -9.50 4.79 23.95
N GLU A 248 -9.40 6.08 23.61
CA GLU A 248 -9.91 6.59 22.34
C GLU A 248 -9.13 6.03 21.14
N TYR A 249 -7.79 5.97 21.22
CA TYR A 249 -6.97 5.33 20.17
C TYR A 249 -7.28 3.83 20.05
N LYS A 250 -7.39 3.11 21.17
CA LYS A 250 -7.72 1.68 21.19
C LYS A 250 -9.12 1.42 20.64
N ALA A 251 -10.11 2.23 21.02
CA ALA A 251 -11.47 2.13 20.53
C ALA A 251 -11.55 2.40 19.02
N TRP A 252 -10.82 3.39 18.51
CA TRP A 252 -10.74 3.68 17.09
C TRP A 252 -10.19 2.50 16.28
N PHE A 253 -9.08 1.87 16.69
CA PHE A 253 -8.58 0.66 16.02
C PHE A 253 -9.55 -0.53 16.12
N ARG A 254 -10.20 -0.71 17.28
CA ARG A 254 -11.22 -1.75 17.47
C ARG A 254 -12.41 -1.55 16.52
N ARG A 255 -12.85 -0.30 16.31
CA ARG A 255 -13.92 0.06 15.35
C ARG A 255 -13.61 -0.41 13.93
N MET A 256 -12.35 -0.31 13.52
CA MET A 256 -11.86 -0.79 12.21
C MET A 256 -11.59 -2.30 12.17
N ARG A 257 -11.84 -3.03 13.26
CA ARG A 257 -11.46 -4.45 13.46
C ARG A 257 -9.96 -4.68 13.28
N LEU A 258 -9.15 -3.79 13.85
CA LEU A 258 -7.69 -3.89 13.83
C LEU A 258 -7.16 -4.26 15.22
N SER A 259 -5.96 -4.85 15.22
CA SER A 259 -5.34 -5.38 16.43
C SER A 259 -4.59 -4.30 17.20
N LEU A 260 -4.45 -4.50 18.52
CA LEU A 260 -3.64 -3.61 19.36
C LEU A 260 -2.17 -3.55 18.92
N PRO A 261 -1.50 -4.67 18.54
CA PRO A 261 -0.16 -4.60 17.95
C PRO A 261 -0.09 -3.74 16.69
N ALA A 262 -1.13 -3.73 15.84
CA ALA A 262 -1.15 -2.86 14.67
C ALA A 262 -1.18 -1.37 15.07
N LEU A 263 -1.97 -1.02 16.10
CA LEU A 263 -1.98 0.35 16.64
C LEU A 263 -0.59 0.73 17.17
N VAL A 264 0.03 -0.12 17.98
CA VAL A 264 1.35 0.17 18.57
C VAL A 264 2.42 0.36 17.49
N ASN A 265 2.43 -0.47 16.43
CA ASN A 265 3.38 -0.32 15.33
C ASN A 265 3.16 0.96 14.50
N LEU A 266 1.94 1.48 14.47
CA LEU A 266 1.57 2.66 13.70
C LEU A 266 1.51 3.95 14.54
N ALA A 267 1.56 3.85 15.87
CA ALA A 267 1.39 4.96 16.80
C ALA A 267 2.27 6.18 16.49
N PRO A 268 3.55 6.05 16.11
CA PRO A 268 4.39 7.20 15.76
C PRO A 268 3.88 7.99 14.55
N TYR A 269 3.02 7.39 13.73
CA TYR A 269 2.50 7.95 12.48
C TYR A 269 1.03 8.36 12.56
N VAL A 270 0.34 8.10 13.67
CA VAL A 270 -1.06 8.51 13.86
C VAL A 270 -1.13 10.03 14.08
N ASP A 271 -0.42 10.51 15.10
CA ASP A 271 -0.23 11.92 15.43
C ASP A 271 0.92 12.11 16.43
N GLU A 272 1.23 13.36 16.77
CA GLU A 272 2.35 13.75 17.62
C GLU A 272 2.24 13.32 19.10
N THR A 273 1.05 12.90 19.56
CA THR A 273 0.81 12.48 20.95
C THR A 273 0.56 10.99 21.12
N CYS A 274 0.09 10.31 20.07
CA CYS A 274 -0.39 8.92 20.12
C CYS A 274 0.63 7.96 20.73
N GLU A 275 1.88 7.94 20.24
CA GLU A 275 2.92 7.05 20.78
C GLU A 275 3.18 7.31 22.27
N LYS A 276 3.33 8.58 22.67
CA LYS A 276 3.59 8.95 24.06
C LYS A 276 2.43 8.51 24.96
N THR A 277 1.19 8.75 24.53
CA THR A 277 -0.02 8.35 25.25
C THR A 277 -0.09 6.83 25.42
N LEU A 278 0.15 6.07 24.34
CA LEU A 278 0.07 4.62 24.39
C LEU A 278 1.26 3.99 25.14
N ARG A 279 2.45 4.60 25.15
CA ARG A 279 3.56 4.12 25.98
C ARG A 279 3.27 4.18 27.49
N ALA A 280 2.36 5.09 27.91
CA ALA A 280 1.90 5.18 29.28
C ALA A 280 0.73 4.24 29.62
N ASP A 281 0.10 3.62 28.61
CA ASP A 281 -0.98 2.65 28.81
C ASP A 281 -0.39 1.26 29.16
N PRO A 282 -0.87 0.59 30.24
CA PRO A 282 -0.31 -0.68 30.68
C PRO A 282 -0.29 -1.78 29.62
N GLU A 283 -1.37 -1.92 28.82
CA GLU A 283 -1.48 -2.96 27.80
C GLU A 283 -0.53 -2.70 26.62
N CYS A 284 -0.41 -1.44 26.21
CA CYS A 284 0.44 -1.04 25.09
C CYS A 284 1.92 -1.00 25.47
N SER A 285 2.26 -0.66 26.71
CA SER A 285 3.64 -0.50 27.18
C SER A 285 4.47 -1.79 26.99
N MET A 286 3.87 -2.96 27.21
CA MET A 286 4.52 -4.26 26.99
C MET A 286 4.82 -4.51 25.52
N LEU A 287 3.90 -4.13 24.62
CA LEU A 287 4.09 -4.28 23.18
C LEU A 287 5.19 -3.34 22.65
N PHE A 288 5.26 -2.12 23.17
CA PHE A 288 6.37 -1.21 22.87
C PHE A 288 7.71 -1.77 23.35
N ALA A 289 7.77 -2.32 24.56
CA ALA A 289 8.99 -2.96 25.07
C ALA A 289 9.43 -4.13 24.17
N GLU A 290 8.50 -4.94 23.66
CA GLU A 290 8.81 -6.00 22.70
C GLU A 290 9.40 -5.47 21.39
N ILE A 291 8.81 -4.39 20.85
CA ILE A 291 9.29 -3.73 19.62
C ILE A 291 10.69 -3.15 19.83
N ASP A 292 10.91 -2.47 20.96
CA ASP A 292 12.18 -1.84 21.28
C ASP A 292 13.28 -2.91 21.46
N ASN A 293 12.97 -4.02 22.14
CA ASN A 293 13.88 -5.15 22.32
C ASN A 293 14.27 -5.87 21.02
N LYS A 294 13.42 -5.82 19.98
CA LYS A 294 13.69 -6.47 18.68
C LYS A 294 14.33 -5.53 17.66
N SER A 295 14.42 -4.24 17.98
CA SER A 295 14.76 -3.21 17.00
C SER A 295 16.24 -3.08 16.63
N TYR A 296 17.09 -3.90 17.23
CA TYR A 296 18.53 -3.89 16.99
C TYR A 296 18.93 -4.39 15.60
N ALA A 297 18.05 -5.13 14.91
CA ALA A 297 18.34 -5.74 13.60
C ALA A 297 17.38 -5.28 12.49
N PRO A 298 17.88 -5.13 11.24
CA PRO A 298 17.06 -4.81 10.08
C PRO A 298 15.89 -5.78 9.86
N GLY A 299 14.74 -5.25 9.46
CA GLY A 299 13.53 -5.99 9.15
C GLY A 299 12.61 -6.25 10.35
N TYR A 300 13.11 -6.17 11.58
CA TYR A 300 12.33 -6.47 12.78
C TYR A 300 11.33 -5.36 13.16
N LYS A 301 11.63 -4.09 12.85
CA LYS A 301 10.66 -2.98 13.00
C LYS A 301 9.87 -2.75 11.71
N GLU A 302 10.50 -2.95 10.56
CA GLU A 302 9.96 -2.55 9.25
C GLU A 302 8.90 -3.53 8.76
N LYS A 303 9.12 -4.84 8.91
CA LYS A 303 8.12 -5.85 8.51
C LYS A 303 6.81 -5.71 9.32
N PRO A 304 6.83 -5.59 10.66
CA PRO A 304 5.62 -5.32 11.43
C PRO A 304 4.94 -3.99 11.08
N LEU A 305 5.71 -2.92 10.87
CA LEU A 305 5.18 -1.63 10.42
C LEU A 305 4.42 -1.75 9.09
N ILE A 306 5.04 -2.33 8.07
CA ILE A 306 4.42 -2.54 6.76
C ILE A 306 3.22 -3.47 6.87
N LYS A 307 3.31 -4.53 7.68
CA LYS A 307 2.17 -5.42 7.93
C LYS A 307 0.99 -4.65 8.55
N ALA A 308 1.22 -3.86 9.59
CA ALA A 308 0.19 -3.06 10.25
C ALA A 308 -0.42 -2.01 9.30
N LEU A 309 0.42 -1.32 8.51
CA LEU A 309 -0.05 -0.38 7.50
C LEU A 309 -0.92 -1.07 6.45
N ARG A 310 -0.56 -2.28 6.03
CA ARG A 310 -1.41 -3.08 5.12
C ARG A 310 -2.72 -3.48 5.76
N GLU A 311 -2.72 -3.92 7.02
CA GLU A 311 -3.96 -4.24 7.72
C GLU A 311 -4.93 -3.05 7.73
N VAL A 312 -4.42 -1.84 8.01
CA VAL A 312 -5.21 -0.58 7.96
C VAL A 312 -5.71 -0.29 6.54
N THR A 313 -4.80 -0.24 5.56
CA THR A 313 -5.12 0.14 4.16
C THR A 313 -5.93 -0.90 3.37
N LEU A 314 -6.13 -2.10 3.94
CA LEU A 314 -6.99 -3.15 3.39
C LEU A 314 -8.41 -3.12 3.96
N ARG A 315 -8.71 -2.25 4.92
CA ARG A 315 -10.09 -2.07 5.40
C ARG A 315 -10.89 -1.16 4.47
N GLY A 316 -12.20 -1.41 4.41
CA GLY A 316 -13.14 -0.63 3.60
C GLY A 316 -12.95 -0.81 2.10
N PRO A 317 -12.63 0.24 1.32
CA PRO A 317 -12.65 0.21 -0.14
C PRO A 317 -11.81 -0.89 -0.79
N ALA A 318 -10.74 -1.34 -0.13
CA ALA A 318 -9.92 -2.43 -0.63
C ALA A 318 -10.61 -3.80 -0.60
N MET A 319 -11.61 -3.99 0.27
CA MET A 319 -12.37 -5.25 0.40
C MET A 319 -13.30 -5.50 -0.79
N SER A 320 -13.68 -4.44 -1.50
CA SER A 320 -14.50 -4.46 -2.71
C SER A 320 -13.75 -3.94 -3.94
N ALA A 321 -12.41 -3.93 -3.90
CA ALA A 321 -11.60 -3.39 -4.98
C ALA A 321 -11.80 -4.17 -6.29
N ASP A 322 -11.90 -3.45 -7.40
CA ASP A 322 -11.98 -4.06 -8.72
C ASP A 322 -10.62 -4.60 -9.15
N VAL A 323 -10.48 -5.92 -9.05
CA VAL A 323 -9.28 -6.66 -9.44
C VAL A 323 -8.91 -6.50 -10.92
N ASN A 324 -9.85 -6.06 -11.76
CA ASN A 324 -9.65 -5.85 -13.19
C ASN A 324 -9.36 -4.40 -13.56
N LYS A 325 -9.48 -3.43 -12.64
CA LYS A 325 -9.36 -1.98 -12.92
C LYS A 325 -8.12 -1.64 -13.74
N TYR A 326 -6.97 -2.24 -13.41
CA TYR A 326 -5.68 -1.97 -14.06
C TYR A 326 -5.21 -3.12 -14.96
N VAL A 327 -6.16 -3.91 -15.48
CA VAL A 327 -5.89 -5.11 -16.27
C VAL A 327 -6.41 -4.93 -17.68
N VAL A 328 -5.57 -5.24 -18.67
CA VAL A 328 -5.96 -5.38 -20.08
C VAL A 328 -5.81 -6.84 -20.50
N VAL A 329 -6.73 -7.32 -21.34
CA VAL A 329 -6.69 -8.69 -21.86
C VAL A 329 -6.01 -8.67 -23.23
N ASP A 330 -4.99 -9.50 -23.43
CA ASP A 330 -4.39 -9.67 -24.74
C ASP A 330 -5.38 -10.35 -25.69
N ALA A 331 -5.72 -9.68 -26.79
CA ALA A 331 -6.71 -10.16 -27.75
C ALA A 331 -6.32 -11.49 -28.44
N LYS A 332 -5.03 -11.84 -28.51
CA LYS A 332 -4.56 -13.08 -29.16
C LYS A 332 -4.48 -14.25 -28.19
N SER A 333 -3.97 -14.01 -26.99
CA SER A 333 -3.68 -15.06 -26.00
C SER A 333 -4.69 -15.14 -24.86
N GLY A 334 -5.63 -14.21 -24.75
CA GLY A 334 -6.58 -14.11 -23.64
C GLY A 334 -5.93 -13.81 -22.27
N ALA A 335 -4.65 -13.46 -22.24
CA ALA A 335 -3.90 -13.33 -20.99
C ALA A 335 -4.09 -11.92 -20.37
N ALA A 336 -4.30 -11.85 -19.06
CA ALA A 336 -4.23 -10.58 -18.33
C ALA A 336 -2.83 -9.98 -18.40
N ARG A 337 -2.80 -8.68 -18.62
CA ARG A 337 -1.60 -7.84 -18.59
C ARG A 337 -1.91 -6.55 -17.85
N ALA A 338 -0.86 -5.92 -17.33
CA ALA A 338 -0.99 -4.60 -16.73
C ALA A 338 -1.40 -3.57 -17.79
N ALA A 339 -2.29 -2.65 -17.42
CA ALA A 339 -2.73 -1.51 -18.24
C ALA A 339 -1.63 -0.42 -18.34
N ILE A 340 -0.44 -0.80 -18.78
CA ILE A 340 0.75 0.06 -18.92
C ILE A 340 1.26 0.00 -20.36
N PRO A 341 2.03 1.00 -20.82
CA PRO A 341 2.59 0.98 -22.16
C PRO A 341 3.66 -0.10 -22.30
N LYS A 342 4.07 -0.39 -23.54
CA LYS A 342 5.29 -1.14 -23.78
C LYS A 342 6.50 -0.33 -23.30
N ILE A 343 7.48 -0.99 -22.71
CA ILE A 343 8.72 -0.38 -22.23
C ILE A 343 9.83 -0.88 -23.12
N ASN A 344 10.60 0.02 -23.73
CA ASN A 344 11.60 -0.28 -24.76
C ASN A 344 11.08 -1.20 -25.88
N GLY A 345 9.82 -0.99 -26.29
CA GLY A 345 9.14 -1.81 -27.30
C GLY A 345 8.71 -3.21 -26.82
N LYS A 346 9.02 -3.60 -25.58
CA LYS A 346 8.67 -4.90 -25.00
C LYS A 346 7.41 -4.82 -24.15
N THR A 347 6.65 -5.91 -24.20
CA THR A 347 5.48 -6.08 -23.34
C THR A 347 5.92 -6.63 -21.99
N VAL A 348 5.60 -5.92 -20.92
CA VAL A 348 5.95 -6.30 -19.56
C VAL A 348 4.96 -7.35 -19.06
N LYS A 349 5.47 -8.53 -18.67
CA LYS A 349 4.65 -9.66 -18.21
C LYS A 349 4.72 -9.88 -16.70
N ASN A 350 5.79 -9.41 -16.06
CA ASN A 350 6.04 -9.55 -14.63
C ASN A 350 6.95 -8.40 -14.16
N VAL A 351 7.08 -8.24 -12.84
CA VAL A 351 7.87 -7.16 -12.24
C VAL A 351 9.35 -7.29 -12.57
N LYS A 352 9.89 -8.51 -12.75
CA LYS A 352 11.29 -8.69 -13.14
C LYS A 352 11.57 -8.04 -14.51
N THR A 353 10.79 -8.39 -15.52
CA THR A 353 10.91 -7.79 -16.86
C THR A 353 10.65 -6.28 -16.81
N LEU A 354 9.79 -5.80 -15.92
CA LEU A 354 9.58 -4.36 -15.74
C LEU A 354 10.88 -3.68 -15.31
N MET A 355 11.53 -4.20 -14.26
CA MET A 355 12.76 -3.62 -13.71
C MET A 355 13.93 -3.75 -14.68
N ASP A 356 14.07 -4.88 -15.37
CA ASP A 356 15.10 -5.10 -16.40
C ASP A 356 15.03 -4.04 -17.52
N GLU A 357 13.82 -3.59 -17.87
CA GLU A 357 13.59 -2.63 -18.98
C GLU A 357 13.52 -1.17 -18.54
N TYR A 358 13.03 -0.88 -17.33
CA TYR A 358 12.80 0.50 -16.89
C TYR A 358 14.11 1.26 -16.59
N HIS A 359 15.24 0.56 -16.49
CA HIS A 359 16.51 1.10 -15.98
C HIS A 359 16.24 2.00 -14.76
N ASP A 360 15.66 1.40 -13.71
CA ASP A 360 15.46 2.09 -12.44
C ASP A 360 16.81 2.67 -12.00
N PRO A 361 16.91 3.98 -11.73
CA PRO A 361 18.14 4.56 -11.19
C PRO A 361 18.55 3.90 -9.87
N PHE A 362 17.64 3.16 -9.23
CA PHE A 362 17.81 2.48 -7.95
C PHE A 362 17.17 1.07 -7.96
N PRO A 363 17.56 0.13 -8.85
CA PRO A 363 17.00 -1.20 -9.07
C PRO A 363 17.36 -2.20 -7.95
N VAL A 364 17.58 -1.73 -6.73
CA VAL A 364 17.42 -2.62 -5.59
C VAL A 364 15.98 -3.11 -5.72
N TRP A 365 15.81 -4.43 -5.81
CA TRP A 365 14.54 -5.17 -5.92
C TRP A 365 14.03 -5.43 -7.36
N ILE A 366 14.22 -6.60 -8.01
CA ILE A 366 13.81 -7.97 -7.64
C ILE A 366 14.62 -9.01 -8.43
N MET A 367 14.87 -10.17 -7.79
CA MET A 367 15.29 -11.49 -8.32
C MET A 367 16.54 -11.47 -9.18
#